data_AF-A0A3M1E6M6-F1
#
_entry.id   AF-A0A3M1E6M6-F1
#
_cell.length_a   1.000
_cell.length_b   1.000
_cell.length_c   1.000
_cell.angle_alpha   90.00
_cell.angle_beta   90.00
_cell.angle_gamma   90.00
#
_symmetry.space_group_name_H-M   'P 1'
#
loop_
_entity.id
_entity.type
_entity.pdbx_description
1 polymer ?
#
loop_
_entity_poly.entity_id
_entity_poly.type
_entity_poly.pdbx_seq_one_letter_code
_entity_poly.pdbx_strand_id
1 'polypeptide(L)'
;MVDEDLLLDEGFEEPGESAVDHLLALGRAQGYVTYDDILSVFPEAEENLDQLEEIFALLMNAGIPVGEPEELKEELEELEEEEEEESEREGRLTTDEDAYFSAVEADDTIGLYLKEIGQVPLLTQEEEIELAKRMERGRWAERELRKDGLDPERRKELEALVEDGKAARDHLIRANARLVISVAKKYIGRGVSFLDLIQEGNIGLIRAANKFNYRLGHKFSTYATWWIRQAVTRAIADQSRTIRVPVHMGDQINRLLRVSHRLTQELGREPNSEELAQALDIPTQKAEQMMTFARRPLSLDMPTDEEEESVLGDFIEDAGAVAPADVVNTSMLRDVLQEILQELPPREVRVLQLRYGLV
;
A
#
# COMPACT_ATOMS: atom_id res chain seq x y z
N MET A 1 -14.29 -36.97 -21.64
CA MET A 1 -13.85 -35.94 -22.61
C MET A 1 -14.72 -34.75 -22.34
N VAL A 2 -14.19 -33.85 -21.52
CA VAL A 2 -14.80 -32.58 -21.14
C VAL A 2 -14.10 -31.57 -22.04
N ASP A 3 -14.87 -30.91 -22.91
CA ASP A 3 -14.37 -29.78 -23.68
C ASP A 3 -14.25 -28.58 -22.74
N GLU A 4 -13.03 -28.09 -22.66
CA GLU A 4 -12.53 -26.97 -21.88
C GLU A 4 -12.41 -25.82 -22.89
N ASP A 5 -13.37 -24.90 -22.91
CA ASP A 5 -13.27 -23.55 -23.52
C ASP A 5 -14.63 -22.83 -23.47
N LEU A 6 -15.09 -22.50 -22.26
CA LEU A 6 -16.20 -21.57 -22.09
C LEU A 6 -16.02 -20.75 -20.81
N LEU A 7 -15.01 -19.89 -20.77
CA LEU A 7 -14.87 -18.85 -19.74
C LEU A 7 -14.21 -17.59 -20.36
N LEU A 8 -14.80 -16.44 -20.01
CA LEU A 8 -14.35 -15.06 -20.18
C LEU A 8 -14.78 -14.33 -21.47
N ASP A 9 -16.08 -14.05 -21.56
CA ASP A 9 -16.61 -12.81 -22.14
C ASP A 9 -17.64 -12.26 -21.13
N GLU A 10 -17.17 -11.66 -20.05
CA GLU A 10 -17.99 -10.79 -19.20
C GLU A 10 -17.63 -9.34 -19.54
N GLY A 11 -18.61 -8.64 -20.10
CA GLY A 11 -18.48 -7.31 -20.64
C GLY A 11 -18.12 -6.29 -19.57
N PHE A 12 -17.17 -5.44 -19.93
CA PHE A 12 -16.96 -4.15 -19.29
C PHE A 12 -18.19 -3.27 -19.57
N GLU A 13 -19.11 -3.14 -18.60
CA GLU A 13 -20.08 -2.04 -18.62
C GLU A 13 -19.33 -0.74 -18.32
N GLU A 14 -19.21 0.13 -19.34
CA GLU A 14 -18.75 1.50 -19.15
C GLU A 14 -19.64 2.17 -18.08
N PRO A 15 -19.07 2.80 -17.03
CA PRO A 15 -19.87 3.48 -16.04
C PRO A 15 -20.72 4.55 -16.73
N GLY A 16 -22.03 4.49 -16.58
CA GLY A 16 -22.94 5.42 -17.25
C GLY A 16 -22.53 6.86 -16.98
N GLU A 17 -22.29 7.64 -18.04
CA GLU A 17 -21.81 9.04 -17.99
C GLU A 17 -22.55 9.90 -16.94
N SER A 18 -23.83 9.61 -16.71
CA SER A 18 -24.69 10.29 -15.71
C SER A 18 -24.23 10.14 -14.25
N ALA A 19 -23.58 9.04 -13.87
CA ALA A 19 -23.18 8.77 -12.49
C ALA A 19 -21.88 9.50 -12.12
N VAL A 20 -20.91 9.52 -13.04
CA VAL A 20 -19.67 10.29 -12.90
C VAL A 20 -19.95 11.79 -12.89
N ASP A 21 -20.84 12.27 -13.78
CA ASP A 21 -21.26 13.67 -13.80
C ASP A 21 -21.93 14.11 -12.50
N HIS A 22 -22.69 13.22 -11.86
CA HIS A 22 -23.30 13.49 -10.56
C HIS A 22 -22.25 13.65 -9.46
N LEU A 23 -21.24 12.76 -9.44
CA LEU A 23 -20.11 12.83 -8.51
C LEU A 23 -19.26 14.09 -8.72
N LEU A 24 -19.01 14.48 -9.97
CA LEU A 24 -18.32 15.73 -10.30
C LEU A 24 -19.12 16.97 -9.90
N ALA A 25 -20.45 16.94 -10.06
CA ALA A 25 -21.32 18.05 -9.64
C ALA A 25 -21.36 18.17 -8.11
N LEU A 26 -21.41 17.05 -7.39
CA LEU A 26 -21.39 17.00 -5.94
C LEU A 26 -20.05 17.50 -5.39
N GLY A 27 -18.95 17.02 -5.96
CA GLY A 27 -17.61 17.48 -5.62
C GLY A 27 -17.34 18.95 -5.94
N ARG A 28 -17.90 19.50 -7.03
CA ARG A 28 -17.83 20.95 -7.32
C ARG A 28 -18.66 21.80 -6.36
N ALA A 29 -19.76 21.25 -5.83
CA ALA A 29 -20.63 21.98 -4.90
C ALA A 29 -20.08 21.98 -3.47
N GLN A 30 -19.47 20.87 -3.05
CA GLN A 30 -18.95 20.69 -1.69
C GLN A 30 -17.45 21.00 -1.56
N GLY A 31 -16.71 21.00 -2.67
CA GLY A 31 -15.25 21.16 -2.70
C GLY A 31 -14.49 19.89 -2.34
N TYR A 32 -15.18 18.78 -2.07
CA TYR A 32 -14.62 17.46 -1.81
C TYR A 32 -15.66 16.36 -2.08
N VAL A 33 -15.19 15.10 -2.10
CA VAL A 33 -16.03 13.89 -2.19
C VAL A 33 -15.57 12.89 -1.13
N THR A 34 -16.46 12.19 -0.44
CA THR A 34 -16.06 11.16 0.53
C THR A 34 -16.01 9.75 -0.10
N TYR A 35 -15.37 8.79 0.57
CA TYR A 35 -15.40 7.39 0.13
C TYR A 35 -16.83 6.83 0.11
N ASP A 36 -17.65 7.21 1.09
CA ASP A 36 -19.06 6.83 1.15
C ASP A 36 -19.88 7.45 0.01
N ASP A 37 -19.56 8.70 -0.40
CA ASP A 37 -20.21 9.31 -1.57
C ASP A 37 -19.90 8.55 -2.85
N ILE A 38 -18.66 8.05 -3.01
CA ILE A 38 -18.28 7.22 -4.15
C ILE A 38 -19.03 5.88 -4.12
N LEU A 39 -19.04 5.19 -2.99
CA LEU A 39 -19.72 3.90 -2.85
C LEU A 39 -21.25 4.01 -2.97
N SER A 40 -21.82 5.16 -2.60
CA SER A 40 -23.26 5.41 -2.78
C SER A 40 -23.69 5.47 -4.24
N VAL A 41 -22.79 5.95 -5.11
CA VAL A 41 -23.03 6.08 -6.55
C VAL A 41 -22.51 4.85 -7.31
N PHE A 42 -21.43 4.24 -6.82
CA PHE A 42 -20.78 3.06 -7.38
C PHE A 42 -20.55 1.98 -6.31
N PRO A 43 -21.58 1.19 -5.95
CA PRO A 43 -21.47 0.14 -4.94
C PRO A 43 -20.49 -0.97 -5.34
N GLU A 44 -20.36 -1.23 -6.64
CA GLU A 44 -19.49 -2.26 -7.22
C GLU A 44 -18.00 -1.87 -7.20
N ALA A 45 -17.68 -0.59 -6.96
CA ALA A 45 -16.31 -0.11 -6.92
C ALA A 45 -15.51 -0.68 -5.73
N GLU A 46 -16.19 -1.19 -4.70
CA GLU A 46 -15.55 -1.90 -3.59
C GLU A 46 -14.91 -3.23 -4.03
N GLU A 47 -15.51 -3.87 -5.05
CA GLU A 47 -15.05 -5.16 -5.60
C GLU A 47 -14.09 -4.96 -6.78
N ASN A 48 -14.12 -3.78 -7.43
CA ASN A 48 -13.31 -3.46 -8.59
C ASN A 48 -12.35 -2.28 -8.33
N LEU A 49 -11.14 -2.62 -7.88
CA LEU A 49 -10.10 -1.65 -7.54
C LEU A 49 -9.71 -0.73 -8.72
N ASP A 50 -9.74 -1.24 -9.95
CA ASP A 50 -9.36 -0.49 -11.15
C ASP A 50 -10.39 0.60 -11.47
N GLN A 51 -11.68 0.30 -11.29
CA GLN A 51 -12.79 1.23 -11.50
C GLN A 51 -12.78 2.34 -10.44
N LEU A 52 -12.50 1.98 -9.18
CA LEU A 52 -12.34 2.93 -8.09
C LEU A 52 -11.16 3.88 -8.36
N GLU A 53 -10.02 3.35 -8.80
CA GLU A 53 -8.86 4.15 -9.21
C GLU A 53 -9.16 5.09 -10.40
N GLU A 54 -10.04 4.69 -11.32
CA GLU A 54 -10.46 5.53 -12.44
C GLU A 54 -11.36 6.70 -11.99
N ILE A 55 -12.31 6.43 -11.09
CA ILE A 55 -13.18 7.46 -10.50
C ILE A 55 -12.35 8.47 -9.70
N PHE A 56 -11.41 8.00 -8.87
CA PHE A 56 -10.47 8.87 -8.16
C PHE A 56 -9.65 9.73 -9.11
N ALA A 57 -9.13 9.14 -10.20
CA ALA A 57 -8.37 9.89 -11.19
C ALA A 57 -9.23 10.96 -11.89
N LEU A 58 -10.53 10.70 -12.14
CA LEU A 58 -11.45 11.66 -12.73
C LEU A 58 -11.78 12.82 -11.78
N LEU A 59 -12.08 12.52 -10.52
CA LEU A 59 -12.36 13.53 -9.49
C LEU A 59 -11.16 14.46 -9.27
N MET A 60 -9.96 13.89 -9.16
CA MET A 60 -8.75 14.69 -9.00
C MET A 60 -8.34 15.46 -10.24
N ASN A 61 -8.52 14.90 -11.45
CA ASN A 61 -8.32 15.67 -12.68
C ASN A 61 -9.27 16.89 -12.76
N ALA A 62 -10.40 16.82 -12.07
CA ALA A 62 -11.32 17.95 -11.92
C ALA A 62 -10.99 18.86 -10.72
N GLY A 63 -9.91 18.59 -9.98
CA GLY A 63 -9.48 19.35 -8.81
C GLY A 63 -10.32 19.09 -7.55
N ILE A 64 -11.01 17.95 -7.48
CA ILE A 64 -11.88 17.58 -6.35
C ILE A 64 -11.13 16.54 -5.50
N PRO A 65 -10.72 16.91 -4.27
CA PRO A 65 -10.06 16.00 -3.34
C PRO A 65 -11.06 14.98 -2.79
N VAL A 66 -10.57 13.76 -2.50
CA VAL A 66 -11.43 12.66 -2.03
C VAL A 66 -10.97 12.14 -0.68
N GLY A 67 -11.85 12.16 0.32
CA GLY A 67 -11.53 11.83 1.72
C GLY A 67 -12.55 12.39 2.71
N GLU A 68 -12.33 12.14 3.99
CA GLU A 68 -13.14 12.71 5.08
C GLU A 68 -12.86 14.22 5.24
N PRO A 69 -13.84 15.09 5.51
CA PRO A 69 -13.65 16.54 5.53
C PRO A 69 -12.63 17.07 6.56
N GLU A 70 -12.37 16.34 7.65
CA GLU A 70 -11.29 16.67 8.59
C GLU A 70 -9.91 16.28 8.03
N GLU A 71 -9.81 15.10 7.40
CA GLU A 71 -8.57 14.60 6.80
C GLU A 71 -8.21 15.39 5.54
N LEU A 72 -9.21 15.78 4.74
CA LEU A 72 -9.05 16.62 3.57
C LEU A 72 -8.68 18.06 3.90
N LYS A 73 -9.15 18.59 5.03
CA LYS A 73 -8.69 19.91 5.49
C LYS A 73 -7.25 19.88 5.91
N GLU A 74 -6.85 18.88 6.70
CA GLU A 74 -5.44 18.66 7.04
C GLU A 74 -4.59 18.42 5.78
N GLU A 75 -5.07 17.61 4.82
CA GLU A 75 -4.37 17.33 3.56
C GLU A 75 -4.31 18.52 2.61
N LEU A 76 -5.35 19.34 2.52
CA LEU A 76 -5.37 20.55 1.70
C LEU A 76 -4.53 21.67 2.34
N GLU A 77 -4.56 21.83 3.66
CA GLU A 77 -3.66 22.75 4.37
C GLU A 77 -2.21 22.28 4.25
N GLU A 78 -1.92 20.96 4.37
CA GLU A 78 -0.58 20.42 4.09
C GLU A 78 -0.17 20.57 2.62
N LEU A 79 -1.09 20.41 1.65
CA LEU A 79 -0.81 20.58 0.22
C LEU A 79 -0.61 22.04 -0.16
N GLU A 80 -1.37 22.97 0.42
CA GLU A 80 -1.20 24.42 0.21
C GLU A 80 0.11 24.89 0.86
N GLU A 81 0.44 24.43 2.07
CA GLU A 81 1.74 24.66 2.70
C GLU A 81 2.88 24.01 1.89
N GLU A 82 2.67 22.83 1.30
CA GLU A 82 3.63 22.18 0.41
C GLU A 82 3.80 22.91 -0.93
N GLU A 83 2.74 23.41 -1.57
CA GLU A 83 2.83 24.21 -2.80
C GLU A 83 3.51 25.56 -2.55
N GLU A 84 3.23 26.19 -1.40
CA GLU A 84 3.95 27.40 -0.96
C GLU A 84 5.43 27.09 -0.67
N GLU A 85 5.74 26.02 0.09
CA GLU A 85 7.11 25.58 0.34
C GLU A 85 7.85 25.14 -0.93
N GLU A 86 7.18 24.49 -1.89
CA GLU A 86 7.75 24.00 -3.15
C GLU A 86 8.00 25.17 -4.12
N SER A 87 7.13 26.18 -4.14
CA SER A 87 7.34 27.43 -4.89
C SER A 87 8.50 28.26 -4.30
N GLU A 88 8.66 28.28 -2.98
CA GLU A 88 9.78 28.93 -2.30
C GLU A 88 11.09 28.14 -2.43
N ARG A 89 11.02 26.80 -2.44
CA ARG A 89 12.16 25.89 -2.68
C ARG A 89 12.61 25.91 -4.14
N GLU A 90 11.73 25.97 -5.14
CA GLU A 90 12.10 26.13 -6.55
C GLU A 90 13.00 27.36 -6.77
N GLY A 91 12.76 28.45 -6.03
CA GLY A 91 13.62 29.65 -6.04
C GLY A 91 14.96 29.50 -5.29
N ARG A 92 15.10 28.48 -4.45
CA ARG A 92 16.24 28.24 -3.54
C ARG A 92 17.01 26.93 -3.82
N LEU A 93 16.56 26.16 -4.82
CA LEU A 93 16.93 24.77 -5.13
C LEU A 93 18.39 24.53 -5.58
N THR A 94 19.29 25.51 -5.44
CA THR A 94 20.64 25.47 -6.06
C THR A 94 21.78 25.17 -5.09
N THR A 95 21.55 25.07 -3.76
CA THR A 95 22.68 25.05 -2.81
C THR A 95 22.70 23.96 -1.74
N ASP A 96 21.56 23.49 -1.21
CA ASP A 96 21.58 22.55 -0.06
C ASP A 96 21.48 21.07 -0.45
N GLU A 97 20.84 20.74 -1.59
CA GLU A 97 20.73 19.36 -2.04
C GLU A 97 22.07 18.83 -2.58
N ASP A 98 22.77 19.58 -3.42
CA ASP A 98 24.09 19.18 -3.93
C ASP A 98 25.09 18.88 -2.80
N ALA A 99 24.97 19.59 -1.67
CA ALA A 99 25.77 19.35 -0.48
C ALA A 99 25.41 18.01 0.20
N TYR A 100 24.13 17.69 0.37
CA TYR A 100 23.68 16.39 0.91
C TYR A 100 24.01 15.23 -0.04
N PHE A 101 23.74 15.40 -1.33
CA PHE A 101 24.12 14.45 -2.40
C PHE A 101 25.64 14.21 -2.46
N SER A 102 26.46 15.20 -2.09
CA SER A 102 27.92 15.07 -2.00
C SER A 102 28.43 14.51 -0.67
N ALA A 103 27.62 14.57 0.39
CA ALA A 103 27.99 14.18 1.76
C ALA A 103 27.62 12.74 2.14
N VAL A 104 26.79 12.06 1.35
CA VAL A 104 26.54 10.61 1.50
C VAL A 104 27.78 9.88 1.01
N GLU A 105 28.56 9.32 1.96
CA GLU A 105 29.75 8.53 1.67
C GLU A 105 29.46 7.40 0.67
N ALA A 106 30.36 7.26 -0.32
CA ALA A 106 30.18 6.51 -1.55
C ALA A 106 30.24 4.96 -1.39
N ASP A 107 29.77 4.41 -0.27
CA ASP A 107 29.69 2.96 -0.04
C ASP A 107 28.25 2.46 0.17
N ASP A 108 27.26 3.37 0.18
CA ASP A 108 25.86 3.00 0.39
C ASP A 108 25.10 2.87 -0.94
N THR A 109 24.27 1.82 -1.03
CA THR A 109 23.35 1.54 -2.15
C THR A 109 22.44 2.73 -2.47
N ILE A 110 22.09 3.52 -1.46
CA ILE A 110 21.34 4.77 -1.58
C ILE A 110 22.17 5.84 -2.32
N GLY A 111 23.45 5.99 -1.98
CA GLY A 111 24.34 6.99 -2.61
C GLY A 111 24.51 6.77 -4.11
N LEU A 112 24.61 5.52 -4.56
CA LEU A 112 24.65 5.19 -6.00
C LEU A 112 23.36 5.63 -6.71
N TYR A 113 22.21 5.30 -6.14
CA TYR A 113 20.91 5.68 -6.70
C TYR A 113 20.75 7.21 -6.78
N LEU A 114 21.09 7.91 -5.70
CA LEU A 114 21.06 9.37 -5.61
C LEU A 114 21.96 10.03 -6.67
N LYS A 115 23.13 9.45 -6.94
CA LYS A 115 24.04 9.92 -7.99
C LYS A 115 23.51 9.69 -9.40
N GLU A 116 22.80 8.59 -9.65
CA GLU A 116 22.23 8.29 -10.97
C GLU A 116 21.09 9.25 -11.33
N ILE A 117 20.13 9.44 -10.42
CA ILE A 117 19.04 10.40 -10.63
C ILE A 117 19.56 11.85 -10.69
N GLY A 118 20.70 12.11 -10.04
CA GLY A 118 21.33 13.42 -9.99
C GLY A 118 21.81 13.93 -11.35
N GLN A 119 22.11 13.01 -12.27
CA GLN A 119 22.67 13.30 -13.60
C GLN A 119 21.65 13.89 -14.59
N VAL A 120 20.35 13.65 -14.36
CA VAL A 120 19.29 14.16 -15.23
C VAL A 120 18.91 15.56 -14.74
N PRO A 121 18.91 16.58 -15.62
CA PRO A 121 18.51 17.93 -15.25
C PRO A 121 17.01 18.00 -14.93
N LEU A 122 16.65 18.99 -14.10
CA LEU A 122 15.25 19.32 -13.83
C LEU A 122 14.59 19.86 -15.10
N LEU A 123 13.30 19.55 -15.27
CA LEU A 123 12.52 20.01 -16.41
C LEU A 123 11.84 21.33 -16.08
N THR A 124 11.70 22.16 -17.10
CA THR A 124 10.80 23.31 -17.11
C THR A 124 9.39 22.87 -17.49
N GLN A 125 8.39 23.69 -17.15
CA GLN A 125 6.99 23.42 -17.54
C GLN A 125 6.81 23.27 -19.07
N GLU A 126 7.58 24.00 -19.87
CA GLU A 126 7.53 23.90 -21.33
C GLU A 126 8.04 22.53 -21.82
N GLU A 127 9.12 22.04 -21.21
CA GLU A 127 9.71 20.72 -21.51
C GLU A 127 8.78 19.58 -21.06
N GLU A 128 8.11 19.71 -19.90
CA GLU A 128 7.09 18.76 -19.45
C GLU A 128 5.96 18.63 -20.49
N ILE A 129 5.47 19.75 -21.00
CA ILE A 129 4.42 19.78 -22.03
C ILE A 129 4.92 19.14 -23.33
N GLU A 130 6.17 19.36 -23.72
CA GLU A 130 6.76 18.74 -24.91
C GLU A 130 6.85 17.21 -24.77
N LEU A 131 7.35 16.72 -23.64
CA LEU A 131 7.42 15.28 -23.35
C LEU A 131 6.02 14.66 -23.31
N ALA A 132 5.05 15.31 -22.68
CA ALA A 132 3.67 14.83 -22.63
C ALA A 132 3.03 14.71 -24.03
N LYS A 133 3.31 15.67 -24.94
CA LYS A 133 2.86 15.60 -26.34
C LYS A 133 3.50 14.42 -27.10
N ARG A 134 4.80 14.16 -26.86
CA ARG A 134 5.49 13.00 -27.46
C ARG A 134 4.92 11.68 -26.96
N MET A 135 4.62 11.59 -25.66
CA MET A 135 3.92 10.45 -25.07
C MET A 135 2.52 10.24 -25.66
N GLU A 136 1.75 11.31 -25.87
CA GLU A 136 0.43 11.23 -26.52
C GLU A 136 0.54 10.71 -27.96
N ARG A 137 1.52 11.18 -28.74
CA ARG A 137 1.79 10.67 -30.10
C ARG A 137 2.18 9.19 -30.09
N GLY A 138 3.02 8.77 -29.15
CA GLY A 138 3.40 7.36 -28.98
C GLY A 138 2.20 6.47 -28.66
N ARG A 139 1.33 6.89 -27.73
CA ARG A 139 0.08 6.17 -27.41
C ARG A 139 -0.89 6.11 -28.57
N TRP A 140 -0.97 7.17 -29.39
CA TRP A 140 -1.76 7.15 -30.61
C TRP A 140 -1.19 6.15 -31.62
N ALA A 141 0.13 6.16 -31.83
CA ALA A 141 0.79 5.24 -32.75
C ALA A 141 0.65 3.77 -32.32
N GLU A 142 0.73 3.50 -31.01
CA GLU A 142 0.51 2.17 -30.44
C GLU A 142 -0.92 1.65 -30.70
N ARG A 143 -1.93 2.52 -30.55
CA ARG A 143 -3.33 2.17 -30.87
C ARG A 143 -3.54 1.90 -32.35
N GLU A 144 -2.90 2.67 -33.23
CA GLU A 144 -2.99 2.44 -34.67
C GLU A 144 -2.28 1.13 -35.07
N LEU A 145 -1.16 0.78 -34.45
CA LEU A 145 -0.45 -0.49 -34.71
C LEU A 145 -1.26 -1.75 -34.38
N ARG A 146 -2.24 -1.65 -33.46
CA ARG A 146 -3.14 -2.76 -33.13
C ARG A 146 -4.16 -3.06 -34.23
N LYS A 147 -4.37 -2.15 -35.18
CA LYS A 147 -5.31 -2.35 -36.30
C LYS A 147 -4.66 -3.20 -37.40
N ASP A 148 -5.42 -4.14 -37.95
CA ASP A 148 -4.98 -4.95 -39.07
C ASP A 148 -4.96 -4.17 -40.40
N GLY A 149 -4.11 -4.59 -41.34
CA GLY A 149 -4.07 -4.07 -42.71
C GLY A 149 -3.14 -2.88 -42.97
N LEU A 150 -2.15 -2.64 -42.11
CA LEU A 150 -1.17 -1.56 -42.29
C LEU A 150 -0.09 -1.91 -43.33
N ASP A 151 0.27 -0.91 -44.14
CA ASP A 151 1.39 -0.97 -45.06
C ASP A 151 2.74 -1.12 -44.29
N PRO A 152 3.73 -1.90 -44.80
CA PRO A 152 5.00 -2.09 -44.11
C PRO A 152 5.77 -0.80 -43.81
N GLU A 153 5.70 0.22 -44.69
CA GLU A 153 6.37 1.50 -44.42
C GLU A 153 5.66 2.25 -43.30
N ARG A 154 4.32 2.26 -43.32
CA ARG A 154 3.51 2.90 -42.28
C ARG A 154 3.69 2.24 -40.91
N ARG A 155 3.81 0.90 -40.86
CA ARG A 155 4.11 0.18 -39.61
C ARG A 155 5.44 0.64 -39.00
N LYS A 156 6.49 0.77 -39.82
CA LYS A 156 7.81 1.24 -39.36
C LYS A 156 7.79 2.67 -38.82
N GLU A 157 7.03 3.56 -39.45
CA GLU A 157 6.82 4.92 -38.93
C GLU A 157 6.15 4.94 -37.57
N LEU A 158 5.09 4.13 -37.40
CA LEU A 158 4.37 4.04 -36.13
C LEU A 158 5.24 3.43 -35.04
N GLU A 159 6.03 2.40 -35.34
CA GLU A 159 7.00 1.81 -34.41
C GLU A 159 8.02 2.86 -33.92
N ALA A 160 8.52 3.72 -34.81
CA ALA A 160 9.43 4.80 -34.43
C ALA A 160 8.76 5.84 -33.49
N LEU A 161 7.48 6.15 -33.71
CA LEU A 161 6.71 7.03 -32.83
C LEU A 161 6.44 6.41 -31.46
N VAL A 162 6.19 5.10 -31.40
CA VAL A 162 6.04 4.38 -30.13
C VAL A 162 7.34 4.43 -29.33
N GLU A 163 8.48 4.20 -29.99
CA GLU A 163 9.79 4.26 -29.32
C GLU A 163 10.12 5.67 -28.83
N ASP A 164 9.82 6.71 -29.63
CA ASP A 164 9.96 8.10 -29.21
C ASP A 164 9.09 8.44 -27.98
N GLY A 165 7.85 7.93 -27.95
CA GLY A 165 6.93 8.09 -26.83
C GLY A 165 7.40 7.39 -25.55
N LYS A 166 7.98 6.18 -25.67
CA LYS A 166 8.60 5.46 -24.54
C LYS A 166 9.80 6.22 -23.99
N ALA A 167 10.69 6.69 -24.87
CA ALA A 167 11.84 7.50 -24.47
C ALA A 167 11.41 8.80 -23.78
N ALA A 168 10.35 9.45 -24.26
CA ALA A 168 9.80 10.65 -23.63
C ALA A 168 9.23 10.36 -22.22
N ARG A 169 8.52 9.25 -22.04
CA ARG A 169 8.03 8.80 -20.74
C ARG A 169 9.18 8.54 -19.76
N ASP A 170 10.18 7.79 -20.20
CA ASP A 170 11.32 7.44 -19.36
C ASP A 170 12.13 8.70 -18.98
N HIS A 171 12.22 9.68 -19.87
CA HIS A 171 12.84 10.97 -19.57
C HIS A 171 12.03 11.76 -18.53
N LEU A 172 10.70 11.84 -18.68
CA LEU A 172 9.82 12.51 -17.72
C LEU A 172 9.93 11.89 -16.31
N ILE A 173 9.97 10.56 -16.22
CA ILE A 173 10.12 9.83 -14.95
C ILE A 173 11.49 10.12 -14.32
N ARG A 174 12.59 9.99 -15.08
CA ARG A 174 13.95 10.17 -14.52
C ARG A 174 14.19 11.60 -14.03
N ALA A 175 13.70 12.60 -14.75
CA ALA A 175 13.86 14.00 -14.34
C ALA A 175 13.10 14.33 -13.04
N ASN A 176 12.00 13.62 -12.79
CA ASN A 176 11.16 13.80 -11.60
C ASN A 176 11.47 12.78 -10.48
N ALA A 177 12.48 11.92 -10.61
CA ALA A 177 12.82 10.94 -9.59
C ALA A 177 13.25 11.58 -8.25
N ARG A 178 13.73 12.83 -8.27
CA ARG A 178 14.05 13.62 -7.08
C ARG A 178 12.81 13.93 -6.23
N LEU A 179 11.67 14.19 -6.87
CA LEU A 179 10.39 14.45 -6.20
C LEU A 179 9.96 13.25 -5.33
N VAL A 180 10.22 12.03 -5.79
CA VAL A 180 9.90 10.81 -5.02
C VAL A 180 10.66 10.78 -3.69
N ILE A 181 11.92 11.19 -3.70
CA ILE A 181 12.75 11.21 -2.50
C ILE A 181 12.27 12.27 -1.51
N SER A 182 11.94 13.47 -1.99
CA SER A 182 11.45 14.55 -1.11
C SER A 182 10.16 14.15 -0.40
N VAL A 183 9.24 13.46 -1.10
CA VAL A 183 8.01 12.91 -0.52
C VAL A 183 8.32 11.74 0.43
N ALA A 184 9.08 10.74 -0.01
CA ALA A 184 9.36 9.52 0.77
C ALA A 184 10.12 9.82 2.08
N LYS A 185 10.94 10.87 2.11
CA LYS A 185 11.71 11.29 3.29
C LYS A 185 10.83 11.55 4.52
N LYS A 186 9.58 12.03 4.32
CA LYS A 186 8.61 12.28 5.41
C LYS A 186 8.13 11.01 6.12
N TYR A 187 8.31 9.84 5.50
CA TYR A 187 7.81 8.55 5.97
C TYR A 187 8.90 7.62 6.52
N ILE A 188 10.14 8.11 6.64
CA ILE A 188 11.25 7.36 7.23
C ILE A 188 10.92 6.96 8.67
N GLY A 189 11.25 5.72 9.05
CA GLY A 189 11.05 5.21 10.41
C GLY A 189 9.64 4.67 10.69
N ARG A 190 8.75 4.61 9.69
CA ARG A 190 7.39 4.04 9.84
C ARG A 190 7.31 2.51 9.72
N GLY A 191 8.45 1.81 9.65
CA GLY A 191 8.54 0.34 9.65
C GLY A 191 8.93 -0.28 8.30
N VAL A 192 9.02 0.52 7.23
CA VAL A 192 9.52 0.10 5.91
C VAL A 192 10.87 0.76 5.66
N SER A 193 11.78 0.08 4.95
CA SER A 193 13.09 0.61 4.58
C SER A 193 12.96 1.84 3.68
N PHE A 194 13.88 2.79 3.78
CA PHE A 194 13.83 4.00 2.95
C PHE A 194 13.95 3.68 1.46
N LEU A 195 14.76 2.69 1.08
CA LEU A 195 14.85 2.23 -0.31
C LEU A 195 13.52 1.69 -0.83
N ASP A 196 12.81 0.90 -0.01
CA ASP A 196 11.53 0.33 -0.39
C ASP A 196 10.47 1.43 -0.54
N LEU A 197 10.46 2.43 0.36
CA LEU A 197 9.59 3.61 0.21
C LEU A 197 9.87 4.37 -1.10
N ILE A 198 11.14 4.53 -1.47
CA ILE A 198 11.52 5.16 -2.75
C ILE A 198 11.02 4.32 -3.93
N GLN A 199 11.17 3.00 -3.89
CA GLN A 199 10.72 2.14 -4.99
C GLN A 199 9.20 2.19 -5.15
N GLU A 200 8.45 2.15 -4.06
CA GLU A 200 6.99 2.25 -4.09
C GLU A 200 6.54 3.64 -4.57
N GLY A 201 7.23 4.70 -4.14
CA GLY A 201 7.03 6.05 -4.67
C GLY A 201 7.35 6.16 -6.17
N ASN A 202 8.39 5.49 -6.67
CA ASN A 202 8.71 5.43 -8.10
C ASN A 202 7.60 4.73 -8.89
N ILE A 203 6.97 3.69 -8.34
CA ILE A 203 5.79 3.05 -8.94
C ILE A 203 4.61 4.04 -9.01
N GLY A 204 4.42 4.84 -7.95
CA GLY A 204 3.47 5.96 -7.96
C GLY A 204 3.76 6.98 -9.06
N LEU A 205 5.01 7.42 -9.18
CA LEU A 205 5.47 8.37 -10.21
C LEU A 205 5.25 7.83 -11.63
N ILE A 206 5.52 6.54 -11.87
CA ILE A 206 5.27 5.90 -13.17
C ILE A 206 3.77 5.93 -13.50
N ARG A 207 2.91 5.64 -12.52
CA ARG A 207 1.44 5.75 -12.69
C ARG A 207 1.01 7.18 -13.02
N ALA A 208 1.56 8.17 -12.30
CA ALA A 208 1.32 9.58 -12.58
C ALA A 208 1.72 9.96 -14.01
N ALA A 209 2.92 9.60 -14.45
CA ALA A 209 3.41 9.88 -15.79
C ALA A 209 2.50 9.28 -16.88
N ASN A 210 1.95 8.08 -16.66
CA ASN A 210 1.04 7.46 -17.61
C ASN A 210 -0.32 8.18 -17.70
N LYS A 211 -0.83 8.73 -16.59
CA LYS A 211 -2.16 9.38 -16.54
C LYS A 211 -2.10 10.92 -16.70
N PHE A 212 -0.91 11.51 -16.71
CA PHE A 212 -0.75 12.97 -16.78
C PHE A 212 -1.37 13.60 -18.02
N ASN A 213 -2.11 14.70 -17.81
CA ASN A 213 -2.76 15.47 -18.87
C ASN A 213 -2.32 16.95 -18.82
N TYR A 214 -1.43 17.31 -19.73
CA TYR A 214 -0.88 18.66 -19.85
C TYR A 214 -1.92 19.73 -20.25
N ARG A 215 -3.12 19.36 -20.73
CA ARG A 215 -4.15 20.32 -21.16
C ARG A 215 -4.85 21.00 -19.98
N LEU A 216 -4.76 20.42 -18.79
CA LEU A 216 -5.35 20.97 -17.56
C LEU A 216 -4.55 22.18 -17.04
N GLY A 217 -3.32 22.40 -17.51
CA GLY A 217 -2.53 23.60 -17.19
C GLY A 217 -1.76 23.55 -15.85
N HIS A 218 -1.90 22.47 -15.08
CA HIS A 218 -1.13 22.25 -13.86
C HIS A 218 0.26 21.66 -14.16
N LYS A 219 1.23 21.93 -13.27
CA LYS A 219 2.57 21.32 -13.33
C LYS A 219 2.49 19.82 -13.10
N PHE A 220 3.45 19.08 -13.63
CA PHE A 220 3.51 17.63 -13.40
C PHE A 220 3.77 17.28 -11.92
N SER A 221 4.58 18.08 -11.21
CA SER A 221 4.88 17.87 -9.78
C SER A 221 3.63 17.81 -8.92
N THR A 222 2.73 18.79 -9.03
CA THR A 222 1.45 18.86 -8.29
C THR A 222 0.65 17.56 -8.45
N TYR A 223 0.54 17.05 -9.67
CA TYR A 223 -0.19 15.81 -9.94
C TYR A 223 0.57 14.56 -9.43
N ALA A 224 1.89 14.52 -9.63
CA ALA A 224 2.72 13.38 -9.27
C ALA A 224 2.82 13.18 -7.75
N THR A 225 2.90 14.27 -6.98
CA THR A 225 2.99 14.22 -5.51
C THR A 225 1.89 13.37 -4.89
N TRP A 226 0.65 13.49 -5.38
CA TRP A 226 -0.47 12.68 -4.89
C TRP A 226 -0.26 11.18 -5.15
N TRP A 227 0.08 10.79 -6.38
CA TRP A 227 0.31 9.38 -6.73
C TRP A 227 1.51 8.77 -6.00
N ILE A 228 2.56 9.57 -5.78
CA ILE A 228 3.73 9.17 -5.01
C ILE A 228 3.31 8.96 -3.55
N ARG A 229 2.63 9.93 -2.94
CA ARG A 229 2.15 9.84 -1.55
C ARG A 229 1.24 8.64 -1.35
N GLN A 230 0.28 8.43 -2.25
CA GLN A 230 -0.65 7.32 -2.19
C GLN A 230 0.07 5.98 -2.26
N ALA A 231 1.04 5.83 -3.17
CA ALA A 231 1.83 4.60 -3.28
C ALA A 231 2.69 4.35 -2.03
N VAL A 232 3.35 5.38 -1.50
CA VAL A 232 4.17 5.31 -0.29
C VAL A 232 3.32 4.95 0.95
N THR A 233 2.20 5.63 1.16
CA THR A 233 1.29 5.37 2.30
C THR A 233 0.69 3.96 2.22
N ARG A 234 0.28 3.53 1.02
CA ARG A 234 -0.23 2.17 0.79
C ARG A 234 0.83 1.11 1.08
N ALA A 235 2.07 1.31 0.62
CA ALA A 235 3.18 0.41 0.90
C ALA A 235 3.45 0.28 2.41
N ILE A 236 3.37 1.39 3.14
CA ILE A 236 3.49 1.38 4.61
C ILE A 236 2.35 0.57 5.23
N ALA A 237 1.10 0.80 4.81
CA ALA A 237 -0.03 0.03 5.34
C ALA A 237 0.13 -1.48 5.06
N ASP A 238 0.63 -1.84 3.88
CA ASP A 238 0.73 -3.21 3.41
C ASP A 238 1.94 -4.00 3.95
N GLN A 239 3.08 -3.32 4.15
CA GLN A 239 4.39 -3.96 4.41
C GLN A 239 5.04 -3.56 5.76
N SER A 240 4.56 -2.52 6.46
CA SER A 240 5.23 -2.04 7.68
C SER A 240 5.17 -2.98 8.88
N ARG A 241 4.34 -4.03 8.83
CA ARG A 241 4.10 -4.95 9.94
C ARG A 241 4.50 -6.37 9.56
N THR A 242 5.14 -7.07 10.49
CA THR A 242 5.46 -8.50 10.38
C THR A 242 4.22 -9.35 10.17
N ILE A 243 3.13 -9.00 10.86
CA ILE A 243 1.80 -9.59 10.67
C ILE A 243 0.97 -8.56 9.91
N ARG A 244 0.63 -8.89 8.66
CA ARG A 244 -0.13 -8.00 7.77
C ARG A 244 -1.51 -7.69 8.35
N VAL A 245 -1.86 -6.41 8.33
CA VAL A 245 -3.18 -5.89 8.72
C VAL A 245 -3.82 -5.24 7.49
N PRO A 246 -5.12 -5.46 7.20
CA PRO A 246 -5.80 -4.77 6.10
C PRO A 246 -5.73 -3.24 6.22
N VAL A 247 -5.72 -2.53 5.09
CA VAL A 247 -5.54 -1.05 5.03
C VAL A 247 -6.55 -0.31 5.90
N HIS A 248 -7.85 -0.58 5.72
CA HIS A 248 -8.92 0.05 6.51
C HIS A 248 -8.80 -0.17 8.02
N MET A 249 -8.16 -1.27 8.45
CA MET A 249 -7.87 -1.52 9.87
C MET A 249 -6.63 -0.76 10.32
N GLY A 250 -5.63 -0.60 9.45
CA GLY A 250 -4.46 0.26 9.68
C GLY A 250 -4.85 1.72 9.93
N ASP A 251 -5.74 2.27 9.10
CA ASP A 251 -6.24 3.65 9.24
C ASP A 251 -7.02 3.84 10.54
N GLN A 252 -7.90 2.89 10.86
CA GLN A 252 -8.61 2.84 12.13
C GLN A 252 -7.64 2.77 13.33
N ILE A 253 -6.56 1.99 13.25
CA ILE A 253 -5.53 1.92 14.30
C ILE A 253 -4.80 3.27 14.44
N ASN A 254 -4.44 3.93 13.33
CA ASN A 254 -3.79 5.24 13.36
C ASN A 254 -4.71 6.31 13.96
N ARG A 255 -6.00 6.30 13.61
CA ARG A 255 -7.02 7.17 14.23
C ARG A 255 -7.15 6.91 15.72
N LEU A 256 -7.18 5.64 16.14
CA LEU A 256 -7.18 5.27 17.55
C LEU A 256 -5.93 5.78 18.28
N LEU A 257 -4.74 5.65 17.70
CA LEU A 257 -3.51 6.16 18.29
C LEU A 257 -3.52 7.69 18.42
N ARG A 258 -3.99 8.42 17.41
CA ARG A 258 -4.17 9.89 17.46
C ARG A 258 -5.09 10.31 18.61
N VAL A 259 -6.27 9.69 18.71
CA VAL A 259 -7.25 9.97 19.77
C VAL A 259 -6.71 9.56 21.14
N SER A 260 -6.04 8.42 21.24
CA SER A 260 -5.41 7.96 22.48
C SER A 260 -4.36 8.96 22.98
N HIS A 261 -3.54 9.51 22.09
CA HIS A 261 -2.53 10.50 22.47
C HIS A 261 -3.18 11.82 22.94
N ARG A 262 -4.22 12.29 22.25
CA ARG A 262 -5.02 13.45 22.65
C ARG A 262 -5.64 13.27 24.04
N LEU A 263 -6.31 12.15 24.27
CA LEU A 263 -6.90 11.83 25.58
C LEU A 263 -5.84 11.66 26.68
N THR A 264 -4.68 11.10 26.36
CA THR A 264 -3.58 10.98 27.32
C THR A 264 -3.10 12.37 27.78
N GLN A 265 -3.04 13.34 26.86
CA GLN A 265 -2.68 14.72 27.17
C GLN A 265 -3.74 15.43 28.01
N GLU A 266 -5.03 15.18 27.76
CA GLU A 266 -6.14 15.78 28.51
C GLU A 266 -6.32 15.16 29.91
N LEU A 267 -6.22 13.83 30.01
CA LEU A 267 -6.47 13.08 31.25
C LEU A 267 -5.22 12.95 32.13
N GLY A 268 -4.02 13.13 31.57
CA GLY A 268 -2.75 12.88 32.26
C GLY A 268 -2.48 11.41 32.57
N ARG A 269 -3.24 10.49 31.97
CA ARG A 269 -3.11 9.02 32.08
C ARG A 269 -3.55 8.36 30.78
N GLU A 270 -3.17 7.10 30.57
CA GLU A 270 -3.69 6.34 29.43
C GLU A 270 -5.22 6.18 29.52
N PRO A 271 -5.95 6.35 28.40
CA PRO A 271 -7.39 6.20 28.37
C PRO A 271 -7.81 4.73 28.42
N ASN A 272 -8.98 4.47 29.01
CA ASN A 272 -9.58 3.14 29.03
C ASN A 272 -10.26 2.80 27.69
N SER A 273 -10.53 1.51 27.45
CA SER A 273 -11.22 1.04 26.24
C SER A 273 -12.59 1.69 26.04
N GLU A 274 -13.33 1.94 27.13
CA GLU A 274 -14.62 2.65 27.10
C GLU A 274 -14.48 4.14 26.71
N GLU A 275 -13.45 4.82 27.21
CA GLU A 275 -13.21 6.24 26.91
C GLU A 275 -12.80 6.42 25.44
N LEU A 276 -11.96 5.51 24.93
CA LEU A 276 -11.59 5.45 23.52
C LEU A 276 -12.79 5.16 22.62
N ALA A 277 -13.63 4.20 23.01
CA ALA A 277 -14.82 3.82 22.28
C ALA A 277 -15.81 4.99 22.16
N GLN A 278 -16.01 5.73 23.26
CA GLN A 278 -16.86 6.92 23.27
C GLN A 278 -16.28 8.05 22.41
N ALA A 279 -14.97 8.28 22.44
CA ALA A 279 -14.31 9.33 21.65
C ALA A 279 -14.30 9.03 20.15
N LEU A 280 -14.27 7.75 19.77
CA LEU A 280 -14.27 7.29 18.37
C LEU A 280 -15.68 6.99 17.82
N ASP A 281 -16.70 7.05 18.68
CA ASP A 281 -18.09 6.64 18.40
C ASP A 281 -18.21 5.19 17.86
N ILE A 282 -17.49 4.26 18.52
CA ILE A 282 -17.48 2.83 18.18
C ILE A 282 -17.85 1.97 19.39
N PRO A 283 -18.30 0.71 19.21
CA PRO A 283 -18.54 -0.20 20.32
C PRO A 283 -17.25 -0.51 21.11
N THR A 284 -17.36 -0.62 22.44
CA THR A 284 -16.23 -0.94 23.35
C THR A 284 -15.48 -2.21 22.92
N GLN A 285 -16.21 -3.25 22.51
CA GLN A 285 -15.60 -4.50 22.04
C GLN A 285 -14.72 -4.29 20.80
N LYS A 286 -15.12 -3.39 19.89
CA LYS A 286 -14.33 -3.07 18.68
C LYS A 286 -13.07 -2.31 19.07
N ALA A 287 -13.16 -1.36 20.02
CA ALA A 287 -12.00 -0.65 20.54
C ALA A 287 -10.98 -1.60 21.20
N GLU A 288 -11.43 -2.59 21.98
CA GLU A 288 -10.56 -3.62 22.60
C GLU A 288 -9.84 -4.48 21.56
N GLN A 289 -10.55 -4.89 20.50
CA GLN A 289 -9.95 -5.61 19.38
C GLN A 289 -8.90 -4.78 18.66
N MET A 290 -9.20 -3.50 18.38
CA MET A 290 -8.25 -2.58 17.76
C MET A 290 -7.01 -2.36 18.62
N MET A 291 -7.16 -2.23 19.94
CA MET A 291 -6.04 -2.16 20.89
C MET A 291 -5.17 -3.41 20.86
N THR A 292 -5.78 -4.58 20.65
CA THR A 292 -5.06 -5.85 20.52
C THR A 292 -4.26 -5.89 19.22
N PHE A 293 -4.86 -5.51 18.09
CA PHE A 293 -4.18 -5.47 16.78
C PHE A 293 -3.14 -4.35 16.66
N ALA A 294 -3.26 -3.29 17.46
CA ALA A 294 -2.29 -2.21 17.51
C ALA A 294 -0.92 -2.68 18.02
N ARG A 295 -0.87 -3.74 18.86
CA ARG A 295 0.36 -4.28 19.44
C ARG A 295 1.31 -4.81 18.37
N ARG A 296 2.60 -4.50 18.51
CA ARG A 296 3.67 -5.03 17.65
C ARG A 296 4.29 -6.28 18.31
N PRO A 297 4.63 -7.32 17.53
CA PRO A 297 5.35 -8.46 18.07
C PRO A 297 6.74 -8.04 18.59
N LEU A 298 7.23 -8.76 19.59
CA LEU A 298 8.57 -8.59 20.14
C LEU A 298 9.51 -9.67 19.58
N SER A 299 10.81 -9.37 19.52
CA SER A 299 11.81 -10.36 19.14
C SER A 299 11.99 -11.38 20.25
N LEU A 300 12.11 -12.67 19.89
CA LEU A 300 12.46 -13.72 20.84
C LEU A 300 13.92 -13.63 21.30
N ASP A 301 14.76 -12.99 20.49
CA ASP A 301 16.17 -12.74 20.80
C ASP A 301 16.36 -11.50 21.69
N MET A 302 15.28 -10.88 22.15
CA MET A 302 15.36 -9.75 23.08
C MET A 302 15.96 -10.24 24.41
N PRO A 303 17.08 -9.65 24.88
CA PRO A 303 17.70 -10.04 26.14
C PRO A 303 16.77 -9.70 27.30
N THR A 304 16.69 -10.61 28.28
CA THR A 304 15.83 -10.45 29.46
C THR A 304 16.57 -9.95 30.70
N ASP A 305 17.91 -10.04 30.73
CA ASP A 305 18.77 -9.57 31.81
C ASP A 305 19.84 -8.58 31.31
N GLU A 306 20.52 -7.90 32.23
CA GLU A 306 21.61 -6.95 31.92
C GLU A 306 22.91 -7.65 31.51
N GLU A 307 23.05 -8.94 31.84
CA GLU A 307 24.24 -9.75 31.53
C GLU A 307 24.16 -10.42 30.14
N GLU A 308 23.03 -10.25 29.43
CA GLU A 308 22.73 -10.82 28.11
C GLU A 308 22.89 -12.36 28.04
N GLU A 309 22.75 -13.05 29.18
CA GLU A 309 22.89 -14.52 29.24
C GLU A 309 21.59 -15.24 28.88
N SER A 310 20.44 -14.57 29.03
CA SER A 310 19.13 -15.13 28.76
C SER A 310 18.34 -14.29 27.74
N VAL A 311 17.66 -14.97 26.82
CA VAL A 311 16.76 -14.34 25.84
C VAL A 311 15.30 -14.67 26.12
N LEU A 312 14.38 -13.82 25.65
CA LEU A 312 12.95 -14.00 25.84
C LEU A 312 12.45 -15.38 25.36
N GLY A 313 13.03 -15.88 24.26
CA GLY A 313 12.71 -17.17 23.68
C GLY A 313 12.95 -18.37 24.61
N ASP A 314 13.92 -18.28 25.54
CA ASP A 314 14.26 -19.37 26.45
C ASP A 314 13.14 -19.66 27.47
N PHE A 315 12.24 -18.70 27.68
CA PHE A 315 11.13 -18.81 28.63
C PHE A 315 9.81 -19.27 27.98
N ILE A 316 9.79 -19.49 26.67
CA ILE A 316 8.58 -19.93 25.96
C ILE A 316 8.51 -21.45 26.02
N GLU A 317 7.50 -21.96 26.73
CA GLU A 317 7.22 -23.39 26.82
C GLU A 317 6.69 -23.94 25.48
N ASP A 318 7.21 -25.10 25.06
CA ASP A 318 6.65 -25.86 23.95
C ASP A 318 5.43 -26.67 24.42
N ALA A 319 4.24 -26.10 24.22
CA ALA A 319 2.97 -26.75 24.55
C ALA A 319 2.67 -28.02 23.72
N GLY A 320 3.40 -28.25 22.61
CA GLY A 320 3.28 -29.45 21.79
C GLY A 320 4.16 -30.60 22.27
N ALA A 321 5.14 -30.34 23.12
CA ALA A 321 6.04 -31.35 23.65
C ALA A 321 5.29 -32.27 24.64
N VAL A 322 5.26 -33.57 24.34
CA VAL A 322 4.68 -34.55 25.27
C VAL A 322 5.69 -34.79 26.39
N ALA A 323 5.25 -34.61 27.64
CA ALA A 323 6.10 -34.88 28.79
C ALA A 323 6.54 -36.36 28.79
N PRO A 324 7.80 -36.67 29.12
CA PRO A 324 8.27 -38.05 29.16
C PRO A 324 7.42 -38.96 30.05
N ALA A 325 6.88 -38.42 31.14
CA ALA A 325 5.96 -39.15 32.02
C ALA A 325 4.67 -39.57 31.30
N ASP A 326 4.12 -38.73 30.43
CA ASP A 326 2.90 -39.04 29.67
C ASP A 326 3.17 -40.07 28.57
N VAL A 327 4.34 -40.03 27.95
CA VAL A 327 4.79 -41.07 27.01
C VAL A 327 4.91 -42.43 27.71
N VAL A 328 5.52 -42.46 28.90
CA VAL A 328 5.61 -43.70 29.69
C VAL A 328 4.23 -44.18 30.12
N ASN A 329 3.36 -43.28 30.61
CA ASN A 329 2.01 -43.64 31.03
C ASN A 329 1.19 -44.22 29.87
N THR A 330 1.24 -43.61 28.68
CA THR A 330 0.53 -44.12 27.50
C THR A 330 1.09 -45.45 27.01
N SER A 331 2.41 -45.66 27.07
CA SER A 331 3.03 -46.96 26.77
C SER A 331 2.62 -48.04 27.77
N MET A 332 2.68 -47.75 29.07
CA MET A 332 2.27 -48.69 30.12
C MET A 332 0.78 -49.05 30.01
N LEU A 333 -0.07 -48.06 29.71
CA LEU A 333 -1.49 -48.30 29.47
C LEU A 333 -1.71 -49.24 28.29
N ARG A 334 -0.91 -49.09 27.23
CA ARG A 334 -0.96 -49.97 26.05
C ARG A 334 -0.54 -51.39 26.38
N ASP A 335 0.52 -51.57 27.16
CA ASP A 335 1.00 -52.90 27.59
C ASP A 335 -0.06 -53.61 28.44
N VAL A 336 -0.63 -52.92 29.43
CA VAL A 336 -1.72 -53.46 30.27
C VAL A 336 -2.96 -53.81 29.44
N LEU A 337 -3.34 -52.94 28.49
CA LEU A 337 -4.44 -53.24 27.57
C LEU A 337 -4.14 -54.48 26.72
N GLN A 338 -2.89 -54.65 26.27
CA GLN A 338 -2.49 -55.80 25.47
C GLN A 338 -2.49 -57.11 26.27
N GLU A 339 -2.10 -57.06 27.55
CA GLU A 339 -2.22 -58.20 28.47
C GLU A 339 -3.70 -58.59 28.68
N ILE A 340 -4.57 -57.64 28.98
CA ILE A 340 -6.01 -57.91 29.19
C ILE A 340 -6.67 -58.44 27.92
N LEU A 341 -6.29 -57.91 26.74
CA LEU A 341 -6.80 -58.41 25.46
C LEU A 341 -6.37 -59.86 25.17
N GLN A 342 -5.24 -60.33 25.69
CA GLN A 342 -4.82 -61.73 25.50
C GLN A 342 -5.66 -62.73 26.32
N GLU A 343 -6.29 -62.30 27.40
CA GLU A 343 -7.18 -63.15 28.20
C GLU A 343 -8.56 -63.36 27.57
N LEU A 344 -8.95 -62.49 26.63
CA LEU A 344 -10.26 -62.51 25.98
C LEU A 344 -10.30 -63.46 24.77
N PRO A 345 -11.47 -64.01 24.43
CA PRO A 345 -11.65 -64.81 23.22
C PRO A 345 -11.27 -64.03 21.95
N PRO A 346 -10.62 -64.67 20.93
CA PRO A 346 -10.10 -63.98 19.75
C PRO A 346 -11.13 -63.15 18.98
N ARG A 347 -12.40 -63.58 19.03
CA ARG A 347 -13.51 -62.90 18.36
C ARG A 347 -13.91 -61.60 19.05
N GLU A 348 -13.81 -61.52 20.37
CA GLU A 348 -14.13 -60.32 21.16
C GLU A 348 -13.03 -59.27 21.03
N VAL A 349 -11.76 -59.71 21.08
CA VAL A 349 -10.58 -58.87 20.82
C VAL A 349 -10.68 -58.18 19.46
N ARG A 350 -11.02 -58.94 18.41
CA ARG A 350 -11.12 -58.40 17.05
C ARG A 350 -12.23 -57.35 16.91
N VAL A 351 -13.35 -57.52 17.62
CA VAL A 351 -14.43 -56.53 17.64
C VAL A 351 -13.97 -55.24 18.34
N LEU A 352 -13.25 -55.34 19.46
CA LEU A 352 -12.74 -54.17 20.20
C LEU A 352 -11.68 -53.40 19.40
N GLN A 353 -10.72 -54.10 18.77
CA GLN A 353 -9.71 -53.48 17.91
C GLN A 353 -10.33 -52.70 16.75
N LEU A 354 -11.29 -53.30 16.04
CA LEU A 354 -11.95 -52.66 14.90
C LEU A 354 -12.88 -51.51 15.31
N ARG A 355 -13.50 -51.58 16.50
CA ARG A 355 -14.44 -50.55 16.96
C ARG A 355 -13.76 -49.31 17.52
N TYR A 356 -12.65 -49.48 18.24
CA TYR A 356 -11.96 -48.39 18.94
C TYR A 356 -10.60 -48.03 18.33
N GLY A 357 -10.17 -48.72 17.27
CA GLY A 357 -8.90 -48.44 16.60
C GLY A 357 -7.67 -48.77 17.46
N LEU A 358 -7.79 -49.77 18.35
CA LEU A 358 -6.68 -50.23 19.17
C LEU A 358 -5.70 -51.02 18.30
N VAL A 359 -4.43 -50.58 18.24
CA VAL A 359 -3.33 -51.29 17.56
C VAL A 359 -2.51 -52.07 18.59
#